data_AF-A0AA39MYD1-F1
#
_entry.id   AF-A0AA39MYD1-F1
#
_cell.length_a   1.000
_cell.length_b   1.000
_cell.length_c   1.000
_cell.angle_alpha   90.00
_cell.angle_beta   90.00
_cell.angle_gamma   90.00
#
_symmetry.space_group_name_H-M   'P 1'
#
loop_
_entity.id
_entity.type
_entity.pdbx_description
1 polymer ?
#
loop_
_entity_poly.entity_id
_entity_poly.type
_entity_poly.pdbx_seq_one_letter_code
_entity_poly.pdbx_strand_id
1 'polypeptide(L)'
;MLLRVAAWFSPLNFKSVQAEKLNQRVGDTGRWFLECQQIQEWIHGSAESACLWCPGNPGVGKTILASIITDHLRTLANQEKILVLNIFCDYQSAVSQTVAALLCSLCLRDQTRPSLDDLHKILSQEFKLLHRVYIVLDALDEFTDNYGGREELIDMIQSLGGNIHLLVTSRDIATIGTLFEEDTRFDIRAADKDIDAYIANKLARGRLARHIRGFLLAGLHMDLLAQTTNPKILREALVKLPETMTSAYDKTLARVDSQGMYDRDLAYRVYSWVAFATRPLTVLELRYALAVEPGTKALDPDNLFDDDFLGSVYAGLVITESAFGQEKGPVMRFVHYTTQEYFASRRGELFPYIQETITRACLTYLSFD
;
A
#
# COMPACT_ATOMS: atom_id res chain seq x y z
N MET A 1 -22.09 27.06 2.48
CA MET A 1 -20.78 27.75 2.49
C MET A 1 -19.63 26.81 2.89
N LEU A 2 -19.89 25.70 3.58
CA LEU A 2 -18.90 24.66 3.86
C LEU A 2 -18.78 23.68 2.68
N LEU A 3 -17.66 22.96 2.59
CA LEU A 3 -17.22 22.10 1.46
C LEU A 3 -16.67 22.83 0.21
N ARG A 4 -15.55 23.55 0.36
CA ARG A 4 -14.62 23.80 -0.76
C ARG A 4 -13.17 23.46 -0.39
N VAL A 5 -12.72 22.31 -0.92
CA VAL A 5 -11.33 21.94 -1.27
C VAL A 5 -10.26 22.02 -0.16
N ALA A 6 -10.06 20.90 0.55
CA ALA A 6 -8.95 20.66 1.49
C ALA A 6 -7.55 20.46 0.86
N ALA A 7 -7.33 20.88 -0.38
CA ALA A 7 -6.11 20.51 -1.12
C ALA A 7 -4.82 21.20 -0.64
N TRP A 8 -4.89 22.06 0.39
CA TRP A 8 -3.77 22.92 0.80
C TRP A 8 -3.13 22.58 2.15
N PHE A 9 -3.80 21.81 3.03
CA PHE A 9 -3.34 21.57 4.41
C PHE A 9 -2.62 20.25 4.67
N SER A 10 -2.91 19.23 3.85
CA SER A 10 -2.21 17.95 3.91
C SER A 10 -1.55 17.65 2.56
N PRO A 11 -0.28 17.22 2.54
CA PRO A 11 0.35 16.69 1.32
C PRO A 11 -0.28 15.35 0.88
N LEU A 12 -1.16 14.76 1.69
CA LEU A 12 -1.81 13.48 1.45
C LEU A 12 -3.03 13.64 0.53
N ASN A 13 -2.88 13.30 -0.74
CA ASN A 13 -3.96 13.35 -1.73
C ASN A 13 -4.70 12.01 -1.87
N PHE A 14 -5.49 11.66 -0.86
CA PHE A 14 -6.29 10.42 -0.86
C PHE A 14 -7.39 10.36 -1.93
N LYS A 15 -7.72 11.48 -2.61
CA LYS A 15 -8.65 11.50 -3.74
C LYS A 15 -8.03 10.90 -5.01
N SER A 16 -6.77 11.24 -5.30
CA SER A 16 -6.04 10.64 -6.42
C SER A 16 -5.80 9.15 -6.19
N VAL A 17 -5.38 8.77 -4.97
CA VAL A 17 -5.19 7.35 -4.59
C VAL A 17 -6.49 6.56 -4.77
N GLN A 18 -7.62 7.07 -4.27
CA GLN A 18 -8.95 6.46 -4.45
C GLN A 18 -9.27 6.21 -5.93
N ALA A 19 -9.11 7.22 -6.78
CA ALA A 19 -9.40 7.10 -8.21
C ALA A 19 -8.47 6.08 -8.89
N GLU A 20 -7.19 6.05 -8.51
CA GLU A 20 -6.22 5.09 -9.02
C GLU A 20 -6.57 3.65 -8.62
N LYS A 21 -6.84 3.38 -7.33
CA LYS A 21 -7.17 2.04 -6.84
C LYS A 21 -8.52 1.56 -7.40
N LEU A 22 -9.51 2.43 -7.55
CA LEU A 22 -10.77 2.09 -8.23
C LEU A 22 -10.55 1.76 -9.72
N ASN A 23 -9.67 2.48 -10.43
CA ASN A 23 -9.29 2.17 -11.83
C ASN A 23 -8.52 0.84 -11.98
N GLN A 24 -8.00 0.27 -10.90
CA GLN A 24 -7.38 -1.07 -10.90
C GLN A 24 -8.40 -2.22 -10.78
N ARG A 25 -9.67 -1.92 -10.47
CA ARG A 25 -10.78 -2.90 -10.43
C ARG A 25 -10.98 -3.54 -11.81
N VAL A 26 -11.29 -4.84 -11.82
CA VAL A 26 -11.51 -5.60 -13.06
C VAL A 26 -13.01 -5.81 -13.27
N GLY A 27 -13.64 -4.96 -14.08
CA GLY A 27 -15.09 -5.05 -14.31
C GLY A 27 -15.88 -4.95 -13.00
N ASP A 28 -16.81 -5.88 -12.79
CA ASP A 28 -17.68 -5.91 -11.60
C ASP A 28 -17.07 -6.59 -10.35
N THR A 29 -15.81 -7.05 -10.37
CA THR A 29 -15.21 -7.76 -9.20
C THR A 29 -15.37 -7.00 -7.89
N GLY A 30 -15.57 -7.70 -6.77
CA GLY A 30 -15.77 -7.08 -5.45
C GLY A 30 -17.17 -6.49 -5.22
N ARG A 31 -18.09 -6.59 -6.18
CA ARG A 31 -19.49 -6.12 -6.03
C ARG A 31 -20.24 -6.85 -4.91
N TRP A 32 -19.94 -8.14 -4.70
CA TRP A 32 -20.51 -8.97 -3.64
C TRP A 32 -20.38 -8.33 -2.26
N PHE A 33 -19.32 -7.56 -2.00
CA PHE A 33 -19.08 -6.88 -0.74
C PHE A 33 -20.20 -5.87 -0.42
N LEU A 34 -20.68 -5.14 -1.43
CA LEU A 34 -21.81 -4.22 -1.25
C LEU A 34 -23.15 -4.94 -1.06
N GLU A 35 -23.25 -6.19 -1.50
CA GLU A 35 -24.46 -7.00 -1.44
C GLU A 35 -24.56 -7.83 -0.13
N CYS A 36 -23.51 -7.84 0.68
CA CYS A 36 -23.48 -8.48 2.01
C CYS A 36 -24.37 -7.76 3.02
N GLN A 37 -25.16 -8.54 3.79
CA GLN A 37 -26.10 -8.02 4.80
C GLN A 37 -25.42 -7.10 5.82
N GLN A 38 -24.32 -7.53 6.44
CA GLN A 38 -23.57 -6.74 7.45
C GLN A 38 -23.08 -5.39 6.89
N ILE A 39 -22.69 -5.36 5.60
CA ILE A 39 -22.25 -4.14 4.92
C ILE A 39 -23.44 -3.23 4.65
N GLN A 40 -24.59 -3.77 4.23
CA GLN A 40 -25.82 -3.00 4.07
C GLN A 40 -26.33 -2.45 5.41
N GLU A 41 -26.32 -3.23 6.48
CA GLU A 41 -26.72 -2.78 7.84
C GLU A 41 -25.83 -1.64 8.34
N TRP A 42 -24.51 -1.72 8.11
CA TRP A 42 -23.58 -0.64 8.43
C TRP A 42 -23.79 0.60 7.55
N ILE A 43 -24.04 0.43 6.24
CA ILE A 43 -24.38 1.52 5.30
C ILE A 43 -25.67 2.22 5.72
N HIS A 44 -26.73 1.49 6.08
CA HIS A 44 -28.01 2.09 6.47
C HIS A 44 -28.01 2.62 7.91
N GLY A 45 -27.04 2.21 8.72
CA GLY A 45 -26.89 2.60 10.13
C GLY A 45 -27.85 1.84 11.06
N SER A 46 -28.14 0.58 10.71
CA SER A 46 -28.90 -0.37 11.51
C SER A 46 -28.03 -1.48 12.11
N ALA A 47 -26.71 -1.45 11.90
CA ALA A 47 -25.75 -2.35 12.54
C ALA A 47 -25.60 -2.04 14.04
N GLU A 48 -25.17 -3.04 14.81
CA GLU A 48 -24.98 -2.94 16.28
C GLU A 48 -23.81 -2.02 16.66
N SER A 49 -22.72 -2.03 15.88
CA SER A 49 -21.65 -1.02 15.97
C SER A 49 -21.62 -0.14 14.71
N ALA A 50 -21.28 1.13 14.91
CA ALA A 50 -20.96 2.07 13.83
C ALA A 50 -19.53 1.86 13.28
N CYS A 51 -18.71 1.05 13.95
CA CYS A 51 -17.38 0.66 13.50
C CYS A 51 -17.40 -0.78 12.97
N LEU A 52 -16.76 -0.97 11.80
CA LEU A 52 -16.70 -2.23 11.08
C LEU A 52 -15.23 -2.55 10.74
N TRP A 53 -14.67 -3.54 11.44
CA TRP A 53 -13.32 -4.03 11.17
C TRP A 53 -13.34 -5.14 10.12
N CYS A 54 -12.58 -4.94 9.05
CA CYS A 54 -12.52 -5.81 7.88
C CYS A 54 -11.13 -6.46 7.70
N PRO A 55 -10.77 -7.45 8.53
CA PRO A 55 -9.51 -8.17 8.40
C PRO A 55 -9.48 -9.06 7.15
N GLY A 56 -8.28 -9.32 6.64
CA GLY A 56 -8.09 -10.30 5.57
C GLY A 56 -6.63 -10.49 5.18
N ASN A 57 -6.32 -11.59 4.50
CA ASN A 57 -4.94 -11.95 4.13
C ASN A 57 -4.27 -10.91 3.19
N PRO A 58 -2.93 -10.92 3.07
CA PRO A 58 -2.22 -10.20 2.00
C PRO A 58 -2.79 -10.55 0.62
N GLY A 59 -3.02 -9.55 -0.24
CA GLY A 59 -3.49 -9.77 -1.61
C GLY A 59 -4.93 -10.28 -1.80
N VAL A 60 -5.83 -10.23 -0.80
CA VAL A 60 -7.26 -10.58 -1.00
C VAL A 60 -8.11 -9.46 -1.61
N GLY A 61 -7.53 -8.29 -1.87
CA GLY A 61 -8.22 -7.16 -2.51
C GLY A 61 -8.83 -6.11 -1.56
N LYS A 62 -8.47 -6.08 -0.27
CA LYS A 62 -8.99 -5.14 0.74
C LYS A 62 -9.06 -3.68 0.25
N THR A 63 -7.95 -3.12 -0.24
CA THR A 63 -7.85 -1.77 -0.81
C THR A 63 -8.81 -1.52 -1.98
N ILE A 64 -9.07 -2.54 -2.81
CA ILE A 64 -10.04 -2.45 -3.91
C ILE A 64 -11.48 -2.43 -3.34
N LEU A 65 -11.79 -3.23 -2.33
CA LEU A 65 -13.10 -3.21 -1.65
C LEU A 65 -13.34 -1.89 -0.89
N ALA A 66 -12.33 -1.38 -0.17
CA ALA A 66 -12.36 -0.06 0.47
C ALA A 66 -12.62 1.06 -0.56
N SER A 67 -12.00 0.95 -1.75
CA SER A 67 -12.26 1.86 -2.86
C SER A 67 -13.69 1.73 -3.41
N ILE A 68 -14.20 0.51 -3.58
CA ILE A 68 -15.56 0.23 -4.06
C ILE A 68 -16.63 0.79 -3.11
N ILE A 69 -16.49 0.58 -1.80
CA ILE A 69 -17.46 1.11 -0.83
C ILE A 69 -17.36 2.63 -0.68
N THR A 70 -16.15 3.21 -0.72
CA THR A 70 -15.97 4.67 -0.74
C THR A 70 -16.68 5.31 -1.95
N ASP A 71 -16.59 4.68 -3.12
CA ASP A 71 -17.29 5.16 -4.32
C ASP A 71 -18.81 5.04 -4.18
N HIS A 72 -19.30 3.88 -3.72
CA HIS A 72 -20.73 3.66 -3.49
C HIS A 72 -21.32 4.65 -2.48
N LEU A 73 -20.68 4.86 -1.32
CA LEU A 73 -21.09 5.84 -0.31
C LEU A 73 -21.16 7.26 -0.87
N ARG A 74 -20.27 7.64 -1.79
CA ARG A 74 -20.32 8.95 -2.46
C ARG A 74 -21.51 9.08 -3.42
N THR A 75 -21.99 7.99 -4.01
CA THR A 75 -23.24 8.04 -4.79
C THR A 75 -24.45 8.34 -3.91
N LEU A 76 -24.52 7.74 -2.71
CA LEU A 76 -25.56 7.99 -1.71
C LEU A 76 -25.50 9.41 -1.13
N ALA A 77 -24.30 9.94 -0.92
CA ALA A 77 -24.09 11.27 -0.33
C ALA A 77 -24.68 12.43 -1.15
N ASN A 78 -25.06 12.22 -2.42
CA ASN A 78 -25.75 13.23 -3.23
C ASN A 78 -27.19 13.50 -2.79
N GLN A 79 -27.76 12.69 -1.88
CA GLN A 79 -29.16 12.78 -1.47
C GLN A 79 -29.35 13.35 -0.05
N GLU A 80 -28.30 13.46 0.76
CA GLU A 80 -28.37 13.82 2.18
C GLU A 80 -27.17 14.65 2.67
N LYS A 81 -27.21 15.12 3.93
CA LYS A 81 -26.04 15.73 4.61
C LYS A 81 -25.03 14.67 5.06
N ILE A 82 -24.53 13.89 4.11
CA ILE A 82 -23.52 12.84 4.35
C ILE A 82 -22.14 13.35 3.90
N LEU A 83 -21.13 13.09 4.72
CA LEU A 83 -19.72 13.24 4.31
C LEU A 83 -19.08 11.86 4.17
N VAL A 84 -18.25 11.68 3.14
CA VAL A 84 -17.49 10.45 2.90
C VAL A 84 -16.01 10.80 2.79
N LEU A 85 -15.24 10.34 3.77
CA LEU A 85 -13.80 10.52 3.89
C LEU A 85 -13.12 9.17 3.72
N ASN A 86 -11.90 9.21 3.19
CA ASN A 86 -11.09 8.03 2.96
C ASN A 86 -9.63 8.32 3.28
N ILE A 87 -9.01 7.43 4.02
CA ILE A 87 -7.61 7.46 4.43
C ILE A 87 -6.96 6.18 3.92
N PHE A 88 -5.83 6.29 3.24
CA PHE A 88 -5.02 5.15 2.84
C PHE A 88 -3.74 5.16 3.66
N CYS A 89 -3.61 4.24 4.60
CA CYS A 89 -2.35 4.00 5.27
C CYS A 89 -1.34 3.42 4.27
N ASP A 90 -0.10 3.89 4.33
CA ASP A 90 0.99 3.45 3.45
C ASP A 90 2.28 3.38 4.27
N TYR A 91 2.85 2.17 4.34
CA TYR A 91 4.07 1.88 5.10
C TYR A 91 5.26 2.72 4.62
N GLN A 92 5.30 3.13 3.35
CA GLN A 92 6.37 3.97 2.82
C GLN A 92 6.21 5.44 3.20
N SER A 93 5.01 5.84 3.58
CA SER A 93 4.65 7.21 3.97
C SER A 93 4.71 7.44 5.49
N ALA A 94 5.24 6.48 6.27
CA ALA A 94 5.34 6.48 7.74
C ALA A 94 5.80 7.81 8.38
N VAL A 95 6.76 8.52 7.78
CA VAL A 95 7.27 9.82 8.28
C VAL A 95 6.25 10.96 8.08
N SER A 96 5.40 10.85 7.06
CA SER A 96 4.41 11.86 6.68
C SER A 96 2.99 11.56 7.18
N GLN A 97 2.67 10.29 7.43
CA GLN A 97 1.39 9.85 7.99
C GLN A 97 1.49 9.73 9.51
N THR A 98 1.49 10.86 10.19
CA THR A 98 1.23 10.94 11.65
C THR A 98 -0.27 11.08 11.90
N VAL A 99 -0.73 10.80 13.12
CA VAL A 99 -2.15 11.04 13.51
C VAL A 99 -2.57 12.47 13.18
N ALA A 100 -1.71 13.46 13.48
CA ALA A 100 -1.93 14.86 13.13
C ALA A 100 -2.05 15.09 11.61
N ALA A 101 -1.20 14.48 10.79
CA ALA A 101 -1.25 14.63 9.34
C ALA A 101 -2.49 13.97 8.70
N LEU A 102 -2.93 12.84 9.27
CA LEU A 102 -4.16 12.16 8.87
C LEU A 102 -5.40 13.00 9.26
N LEU A 103 -5.50 13.48 10.49
CA LEU A 103 -6.59 14.39 10.90
C LEU A 103 -6.57 15.72 10.12
N CYS A 104 -5.39 16.28 9.85
CA CYS A 104 -5.24 17.43 8.93
C CYS A 104 -5.80 17.14 7.52
N SER A 105 -5.70 15.91 7.02
CA SER A 105 -6.26 15.54 5.70
C SER A 105 -7.80 15.54 5.68
N LEU A 106 -8.43 15.44 6.85
CA LEU A 106 -9.89 15.55 7.02
C LEU A 106 -10.34 17.02 7.18
N CYS A 107 -9.44 17.92 7.56
CA CYS A 107 -9.72 19.33 7.79
C CYS A 107 -9.84 20.14 6.49
N LEU A 108 -10.84 21.02 6.44
CA LEU A 108 -11.20 21.82 5.26
C LEU A 108 -10.75 23.30 5.34
N ARG A 109 -9.81 23.69 6.21
CA ARG A 109 -9.60 25.10 6.60
C ARG A 109 -8.17 25.63 6.49
N ASP A 110 -8.13 26.90 6.10
CA ASP A 110 -7.06 27.90 6.15
C ASP A 110 -6.78 28.38 7.60
N GLN A 111 -5.59 28.80 8.07
CA GLN A 111 -4.28 28.99 7.40
C GLN A 111 -3.07 28.39 8.17
N THR A 112 -3.28 27.67 9.28
CA THR A 112 -2.24 27.37 10.28
C THR A 112 -1.86 25.88 10.34
N ARG A 113 -0.81 25.53 11.11
CA ARG A 113 -0.59 24.17 11.64
C ARG A 113 -1.23 24.08 13.03
N PRO A 114 -2.52 23.71 13.15
CA PRO A 114 -3.18 23.51 14.44
C PRO A 114 -2.54 22.39 15.28
N SER A 115 -2.78 22.41 16.59
CA SER A 115 -2.47 21.27 17.46
C SER A 115 -3.43 20.09 17.19
N LEU A 116 -3.12 18.90 17.73
CA LEU A 116 -4.02 17.74 17.69
C LEU A 116 -5.39 18.05 18.32
N ASP A 117 -5.40 18.76 19.46
CA ASP A 117 -6.62 19.16 20.16
C ASP A 117 -7.45 20.16 19.34
N ASP A 118 -6.79 21.11 18.67
CA ASP A 118 -7.46 22.06 17.79
C ASP A 118 -8.08 21.36 16.57
N LEU A 119 -7.36 20.40 15.96
CA LEU A 119 -7.87 19.57 14.87
C LEU A 119 -9.10 18.79 15.30
N HIS A 120 -9.01 18.08 16.43
CA HIS A 120 -10.12 17.30 16.99
C HIS A 120 -11.34 18.18 17.24
N LYS A 121 -11.15 19.34 17.88
CA LYS A 121 -12.20 20.30 18.18
C LYS A 121 -12.87 20.88 16.94
N ILE A 122 -12.08 21.22 15.90
CA ILE A 122 -12.60 21.75 14.63
C ILE A 122 -13.40 20.66 13.91
N LEU A 123 -12.83 19.47 13.72
CA LEU A 123 -13.50 18.34 13.06
C LEU A 123 -14.79 17.97 13.80
N SER A 124 -14.74 17.86 15.13
CA SER A 124 -15.91 17.57 15.98
C SER A 124 -17.02 18.61 15.84
N GLN A 125 -16.69 19.89 15.63
CA GLN A 125 -17.68 20.95 15.43
C GLN A 125 -18.32 20.89 14.05
N GLU A 126 -17.52 20.66 13.00
CA GLU A 126 -18.00 20.56 11.62
C GLU A 126 -18.83 19.27 11.40
N PHE A 127 -18.38 18.13 11.96
CA PHE A 127 -19.04 16.83 11.79
C PHE A 127 -20.40 16.77 12.48
N LYS A 128 -20.59 17.49 13.60
CA LYS A 128 -21.91 17.64 14.27
C LYS A 128 -22.98 18.34 13.42
N LEU A 129 -22.61 19.02 12.34
CA LEU A 129 -23.56 19.69 11.42
C LEU A 129 -24.11 18.73 10.33
N LEU A 130 -23.54 17.54 10.23
CA LEU A 130 -23.84 16.52 9.23
C LEU A 130 -24.76 15.45 9.83
N HIS A 131 -25.57 14.80 9.00
CA HIS A 131 -26.40 13.70 9.47
C HIS A 131 -25.54 12.46 9.78
N ARG A 132 -24.59 12.17 8.90
CA ARG A 132 -23.71 10.99 8.99
C ARG A 132 -22.35 11.30 8.36
N VAL A 133 -21.29 10.74 8.94
CA VAL A 133 -19.91 10.86 8.44
C VAL A 133 -19.33 9.46 8.28
N TYR A 134 -19.06 9.04 7.05
CA TYR A 134 -18.33 7.80 6.80
C TYR A 134 -16.84 8.08 6.70
N ILE A 135 -16.04 7.28 7.40
CA ILE A 135 -14.58 7.30 7.34
C ILE A 135 -14.13 5.89 6.96
N VAL A 136 -13.50 5.75 5.80
CA VAL A 136 -12.90 4.48 5.34
C VAL A 136 -11.39 4.57 5.55
N LEU A 137 -10.87 3.77 6.47
CA LEU A 137 -9.46 3.67 6.83
C LEU A 137 -8.89 2.37 6.26
N ASP A 138 -8.20 2.47 5.13
CA ASP A 138 -7.62 1.30 4.45
C ASP A 138 -6.20 1.00 4.96
N ALA A 139 -5.92 -0.29 5.16
CA ALA A 139 -4.63 -0.86 5.50
C ALA A 139 -4.00 -0.35 6.82
N LEU A 140 -4.76 -0.35 7.93
CA LEU A 140 -4.28 0.09 9.25
C LEU A 140 -2.98 -0.63 9.71
N ASP A 141 -2.73 -1.86 9.25
CA ASP A 141 -1.49 -2.59 9.53
C ASP A 141 -0.24 -2.03 8.81
N GLU A 142 -0.43 -1.13 7.84
CA GLU A 142 0.63 -0.33 7.21
C GLU A 142 0.85 1.02 7.91
N PHE A 143 -0.02 1.42 8.85
CA PHE A 143 0.22 2.56 9.72
C PHE A 143 1.30 2.25 10.77
N THR A 144 2.14 3.25 11.06
CA THR A 144 3.23 3.15 12.03
C THR A 144 2.69 3.04 13.46
N ASP A 145 3.02 1.94 14.16
CA ASP A 145 2.51 1.66 15.50
C ASP A 145 3.51 1.97 16.62
N ASN A 146 4.47 2.86 16.34
CA ASN A 146 5.44 3.30 17.33
C ASN A 146 4.70 4.05 18.44
N TYR A 147 4.81 3.55 19.68
CA TYR A 147 4.18 4.12 20.87
C TYR A 147 2.63 4.14 20.86
N GLY A 148 1.99 3.18 20.17
CA GLY A 148 0.53 3.02 20.20
C GLY A 148 -0.23 3.91 19.22
N GLY A 149 0.44 4.43 18.18
CA GLY A 149 -0.17 5.37 17.22
C GLY A 149 -1.42 4.84 16.50
N ARG A 150 -1.64 3.52 16.41
CA ARG A 150 -2.90 2.96 15.87
C ARG A 150 -4.07 3.16 16.82
N GLU A 151 -3.87 2.92 18.11
CA GLU A 151 -4.87 3.15 19.17
C GLU A 151 -5.23 4.65 19.22
N GLU A 152 -4.21 5.53 19.27
CA GLU A 152 -4.39 6.98 19.22
C GLU A 152 -5.20 7.43 17.98
N LEU A 153 -4.93 6.86 16.80
CA LEU A 153 -5.67 7.20 15.58
C LEU A 153 -7.14 6.78 15.64
N ILE A 154 -7.44 5.58 16.13
CA ILE A 154 -8.80 5.05 16.21
C ILE A 154 -9.61 5.82 17.27
N ASP A 155 -9.05 6.00 18.47
CA ASP A 155 -9.68 6.78 19.54
C ASP A 155 -9.97 8.21 19.11
N MET A 156 -9.00 8.87 18.45
CA MET A 156 -9.18 10.22 17.95
C MET A 156 -10.27 10.29 16.87
N ILE A 157 -10.38 9.30 15.97
CA ILE A 157 -11.44 9.26 14.95
C ILE A 157 -12.82 9.00 15.57
N GLN A 158 -12.95 8.00 16.44
CA GLN A 158 -14.23 7.63 17.05
C GLN A 158 -14.76 8.75 17.97
N SER A 159 -13.88 9.46 18.68
CA SER A 159 -14.27 10.56 19.57
C SER A 159 -14.67 11.87 18.88
N LEU A 160 -14.54 11.98 17.55
CA LEU A 160 -14.99 13.16 16.79
C LEU A 160 -16.54 13.34 16.80
N GLY A 161 -17.32 12.28 17.00
CA GLY A 161 -18.78 12.38 17.13
C GLY A 161 -19.54 11.07 16.93
N GLY A 162 -20.69 10.93 17.61
CA GLY A 162 -21.56 9.75 17.54
C GLY A 162 -22.37 9.58 16.23
N ASN A 163 -22.09 10.38 15.19
CA ASN A 163 -22.63 10.22 13.85
C ASN A 163 -21.58 9.68 12.84
N ILE A 164 -20.46 9.16 13.36
CA ILE A 164 -19.36 8.61 12.58
C ILE A 164 -19.55 7.12 12.39
N HIS A 165 -19.44 6.69 11.13
CA HIS A 165 -19.41 5.30 10.73
C HIS A 165 -18.00 5.01 10.20
N LEU A 166 -17.25 4.19 10.93
CA LEU A 166 -15.87 3.86 10.64
C LEU A 166 -15.80 2.47 9.97
N LEU A 167 -15.09 2.37 8.86
CA LEU A 167 -14.71 1.08 8.27
C LEU A 167 -13.19 1.01 8.24
N VAL A 168 -12.62 -0.02 8.87
CA VAL A 168 -11.18 -0.24 8.92
C VAL A 168 -10.83 -1.51 8.17
N THR A 169 -9.90 -1.46 7.21
CA THR A 169 -9.30 -2.67 6.63
C THR A 169 -7.92 -2.92 7.22
N SER A 170 -7.57 -4.19 7.45
CA SER A 170 -6.21 -4.57 7.86
C SER A 170 -5.88 -6.02 7.52
N ARG A 171 -4.62 -6.43 7.73
CA ARG A 171 -4.31 -7.84 8.01
C ARG A 171 -4.95 -8.29 9.32
N ASP A 172 -5.22 -9.59 9.42
CA ASP A 172 -5.69 -10.23 10.65
C ASP A 172 -4.50 -10.38 11.62
N ILE A 173 -4.27 -9.34 12.42
CA ILE A 173 -3.19 -9.25 13.39
C ILE A 173 -3.82 -9.09 14.77
N ALA A 174 -3.44 -9.93 15.73
CA ALA A 174 -4.05 -9.95 17.07
C ALA A 174 -4.04 -8.57 17.76
N THR A 175 -2.93 -7.82 17.69
CA THR A 175 -2.81 -6.47 18.29
C THR A 175 -3.62 -5.38 17.58
N ILE A 176 -4.16 -5.66 16.39
CA ILE A 176 -5.14 -4.79 15.72
C ILE A 176 -6.55 -5.25 16.09
N GLY A 177 -6.78 -6.56 16.19
CA GLY A 177 -8.06 -7.11 16.65
C GLY A 177 -8.44 -6.68 18.06
N THR A 178 -7.47 -6.48 18.95
CA THR A 178 -7.69 -5.93 20.30
C THR A 178 -8.24 -4.50 20.30
N LEU A 179 -8.12 -3.73 19.20
CA LEU A 179 -8.71 -2.40 19.06
C LEU A 179 -10.20 -2.44 18.69
N PHE A 180 -10.72 -3.62 18.35
CA PHE A 180 -12.04 -3.82 17.73
C PHE A 180 -12.81 -5.00 18.35
N GLU A 181 -12.53 -5.37 19.61
CA GLU A 181 -13.15 -6.54 20.26
C GLU A 181 -14.68 -6.42 20.43
N GLU A 182 -15.16 -5.21 20.67
CA GLU A 182 -16.59 -4.86 20.81
C GLU A 182 -17.24 -4.45 19.46
N ASP A 183 -16.46 -4.43 18.37
CA ASP A 183 -16.89 -3.94 17.05
C ASP A 183 -17.25 -5.08 16.08
N THR A 184 -17.96 -4.74 15.01
CA THR A 184 -18.38 -5.75 14.03
C THR A 184 -17.18 -6.19 13.18
N ARG A 185 -16.83 -7.49 13.24
CA ARG A 185 -15.80 -8.11 12.37
C ARG A 185 -16.41 -8.64 11.07
N PHE A 186 -15.76 -8.34 9.94
CA PHE A 186 -16.08 -8.86 8.60
C PHE A 186 -14.83 -9.43 7.90
N ASP A 187 -14.69 -10.75 7.87
CA ASP A 187 -13.56 -11.42 7.23
C ASP A 187 -13.56 -11.30 5.70
N ILE A 188 -12.71 -10.42 5.15
CA ILE A 188 -12.49 -10.30 3.71
C ILE A 188 -11.72 -11.52 3.20
N ARG A 189 -12.37 -12.27 2.29
CA ARG A 189 -11.79 -13.40 1.58
C ARG A 189 -11.86 -13.17 0.08
N ALA A 190 -10.91 -13.74 -0.65
CA ALA A 190 -10.95 -13.74 -2.10
C ALA A 190 -12.10 -14.61 -2.60
N ALA A 191 -13.00 -14.06 -3.42
CA ALA A 191 -14.05 -14.83 -4.08
C ALA A 191 -13.49 -15.50 -5.35
N ASP A 192 -13.76 -16.79 -5.57
CA ASP A 192 -13.24 -17.54 -6.72
C ASP A 192 -13.58 -16.87 -8.06
N LYS A 193 -14.81 -16.35 -8.20
CA LYS A 193 -15.24 -15.59 -9.38
C LYS A 193 -14.42 -14.31 -9.63
N ASP A 194 -13.97 -13.65 -8.56
CA ASP A 194 -13.13 -12.46 -8.67
C ASP A 194 -11.69 -12.84 -9.04
N ILE A 195 -11.18 -13.95 -8.51
CA ILE A 195 -9.90 -14.54 -8.91
C ILE A 195 -9.92 -14.88 -10.41
N ASP A 196 -10.94 -15.61 -10.87
CA ASP A 196 -11.10 -16.01 -12.27
C ASP A 196 -11.18 -14.81 -13.21
N ALA A 197 -12.03 -13.82 -12.89
CA ALA A 197 -12.18 -12.60 -13.68
C ALA A 197 -10.87 -11.78 -13.75
N TYR A 198 -10.16 -11.66 -12.61
CA TYR A 198 -8.88 -10.98 -12.54
C TYR A 198 -7.81 -11.70 -13.38
N ILE A 199 -7.69 -13.02 -13.23
CA ILE A 199 -6.77 -13.85 -14.01
C ILE A 199 -7.08 -13.69 -15.50
N ALA A 200 -8.32 -13.93 -15.94
CA ALA A 200 -8.74 -13.83 -17.33
C ALA A 200 -8.40 -12.46 -17.96
N ASN A 201 -8.61 -11.36 -17.23
CA ASN A 201 -8.23 -10.02 -17.68
C ASN A 201 -6.70 -9.87 -17.89
N LYS A 202 -5.88 -10.47 -17.03
CA LYS A 202 -4.42 -10.49 -17.16
C LYS A 202 -3.95 -11.40 -18.30
N LEU A 203 -4.61 -12.55 -18.51
CA LEU A 203 -4.33 -13.44 -19.65
C LEU A 203 -4.58 -12.71 -20.97
N ALA A 204 -5.76 -12.09 -21.11
CA ALA A 204 -6.19 -11.39 -22.33
C ALA A 204 -5.30 -10.18 -22.69
N ARG A 205 -4.64 -9.58 -21.69
CA ARG A 205 -3.67 -8.49 -21.88
C ARG A 205 -2.23 -8.97 -22.14
N GLY A 206 -1.99 -10.29 -22.24
CA GLY A 206 -0.67 -10.88 -22.50
C GLY A 206 0.33 -10.77 -21.34
N ARG A 207 -0.13 -10.45 -20.11
CA ARG A 207 0.74 -10.13 -18.95
C ARG A 207 0.78 -11.26 -17.91
N LEU A 208 0.83 -12.51 -18.38
CA LEU A 208 0.68 -13.72 -17.56
C LEU A 208 1.70 -13.90 -16.43
N ALA A 209 2.96 -13.50 -16.64
CA ALA A 209 4.11 -13.93 -15.83
C ALA A 209 4.95 -12.76 -15.30
N ARG A 210 4.30 -11.70 -14.80
CA ARG A 210 4.97 -10.56 -14.12
C ARG A 210 4.04 -9.66 -13.29
N HIS A 211 2.70 -9.80 -13.35
CA HIS A 211 1.77 -8.73 -12.95
C HIS A 211 0.41 -9.15 -12.33
N ILE A 212 0.35 -10.26 -11.59
CA ILE A 212 -0.80 -10.57 -10.72
C ILE A 212 -0.71 -9.70 -9.44
N ARG A 213 -0.91 -8.38 -9.59
CA ARG A 213 -0.91 -7.37 -8.52
C ARG A 213 -2.15 -7.39 -7.62
N GLY A 214 -2.89 -8.49 -7.59
CA GLY A 214 -4.00 -8.74 -6.66
C GLY A 214 -3.57 -9.83 -5.70
N PHE A 215 -3.58 -11.07 -6.20
CA PHE A 215 -3.22 -12.27 -5.47
C PHE A 215 -1.71 -12.53 -5.51
N LEU A 216 -0.97 -11.88 -4.61
CA LEU A 216 0.50 -11.89 -4.61
C LEU A 216 1.12 -13.29 -4.63
N LEU A 217 0.65 -14.21 -3.76
CA LEU A 217 1.17 -15.58 -3.72
C LEU A 217 0.95 -16.31 -5.05
N ALA A 218 -0.24 -16.14 -5.66
CA ALA A 218 -0.52 -16.67 -6.99
C ALA A 218 0.35 -16.01 -8.08
N GLY A 219 0.70 -14.73 -7.94
CA GLY A 219 1.70 -14.06 -8.79
C GLY A 219 3.07 -14.72 -8.71
N LEU A 220 3.59 -14.92 -7.49
CA LEU A 220 4.87 -15.59 -7.27
C LEU A 220 4.85 -17.05 -7.75
N HIS A 221 3.72 -17.76 -7.61
CA HIS A 221 3.52 -19.10 -8.18
C HIS A 221 3.55 -19.09 -9.70
N MET A 222 2.82 -18.18 -10.35
CA MET A 222 2.77 -18.09 -11.81
C MET A 222 4.12 -17.71 -12.40
N ASP A 223 4.86 -16.80 -11.76
CA ASP A 223 6.23 -16.45 -12.13
C ASP A 223 7.20 -17.63 -11.97
N LEU A 224 6.99 -18.52 -10.97
CA LEU A 224 7.74 -19.76 -10.80
C LEU A 224 7.41 -20.79 -11.90
N LEU A 225 6.11 -20.99 -12.20
CA LEU A 225 5.64 -21.95 -13.19
C LEU A 225 5.98 -21.55 -14.64
N ALA A 226 6.01 -20.24 -14.94
CA ALA A 226 6.34 -19.70 -16.26
C ALA A 226 7.78 -20.02 -16.73
N GLN A 227 8.66 -20.43 -15.82
CA GLN A 227 10.03 -20.87 -16.14
C GLN A 227 10.10 -22.34 -16.55
N THR A 228 9.01 -23.11 -16.42
CA THR A 228 9.01 -24.54 -16.73
C THR A 228 8.88 -24.78 -18.24
N THR A 229 9.87 -25.43 -18.83
CA THR A 229 9.98 -25.59 -20.30
C THR A 229 9.28 -26.82 -20.87
N ASN A 230 8.77 -27.72 -20.02
CA ASN A 230 8.03 -28.90 -20.46
C ASN A 230 7.00 -29.39 -19.43
N PRO A 231 5.98 -30.18 -19.85
CA PRO A 231 4.90 -30.63 -18.97
C PRO A 231 5.31 -31.49 -17.77
N LYS A 232 6.46 -32.19 -17.83
CA LYS A 232 6.97 -32.99 -16.70
C LYS A 232 7.50 -32.07 -15.61
N ILE A 233 8.36 -31.11 -15.97
CA ILE A 233 8.88 -30.10 -15.04
C ILE A 233 7.73 -29.24 -14.48
N LEU A 234 6.73 -28.89 -15.30
CA LEU A 234 5.54 -28.17 -14.84
C LEU A 234 4.79 -28.94 -13.73
N ARG A 235 4.55 -30.25 -13.91
CA ARG A 235 3.91 -31.09 -12.88
C ARG A 235 4.75 -31.20 -11.61
N GLU A 236 6.07 -31.36 -11.74
CA GLU A 236 6.99 -31.40 -10.60
C GLU A 236 7.06 -30.05 -9.85
N ALA A 237 6.93 -28.93 -10.56
CA ALA A 237 6.87 -27.59 -9.97
C ALA A 237 5.53 -27.30 -9.28
N LEU A 238 4.40 -27.75 -9.85
CA LEU A 238 3.07 -27.65 -9.25
C LEU A 238 3.00 -28.35 -7.88
N VAL A 239 3.61 -29.53 -7.74
CA VAL A 239 3.70 -30.25 -6.45
C VAL A 239 4.63 -29.55 -5.45
N LYS A 240 5.53 -28.68 -5.92
CA LYS A 240 6.52 -27.96 -5.10
C LYS A 240 6.20 -26.46 -4.97
N LEU A 241 4.96 -26.04 -5.16
CA LEU A 241 4.59 -24.63 -4.98
C LEU A 241 4.78 -24.21 -3.50
N PRO A 242 5.32 -23.01 -3.22
CA PRO A 242 5.39 -22.47 -1.86
C PRO A 242 4.01 -22.31 -1.23
N GLU A 243 3.76 -22.94 -0.09
CA GLU A 243 2.51 -22.72 0.66
C GLU A 243 2.49 -21.38 1.40
N THR A 244 3.66 -20.83 1.73
CA THR A 244 3.81 -19.59 2.51
C THR A 244 4.48 -18.47 1.70
N MET A 245 4.17 -17.22 2.06
CA MET A 245 4.80 -16.03 1.49
C MET A 245 6.32 -16.05 1.62
N THR A 246 6.86 -16.40 2.80
CA THR A 246 8.30 -16.48 3.04
C THR A 246 8.98 -17.46 2.08
N SER A 247 8.44 -18.67 1.94
CA SER A 247 9.00 -19.67 1.02
C SER A 247 8.89 -19.24 -0.46
N ALA A 248 7.87 -18.44 -0.81
CA ALA A 248 7.76 -17.85 -2.15
C ALA A 248 8.84 -16.79 -2.40
N TYR A 249 9.15 -15.96 -1.40
CA TYR A 249 10.25 -15.02 -1.48
C TYR A 249 11.62 -15.73 -1.50
N ASP A 250 11.83 -16.77 -0.69
CA ASP A 250 13.08 -17.55 -0.70
C ASP A 250 13.38 -18.16 -2.08
N LYS A 251 12.37 -18.74 -2.74
CA LYS A 251 12.55 -19.25 -4.11
C LYS A 251 12.74 -18.13 -5.13
N THR A 252 12.20 -16.94 -4.87
CA THR A 252 12.40 -15.78 -5.73
C THR A 252 13.83 -15.22 -5.59
N LEU A 253 14.39 -15.20 -4.38
CA LEU A 253 15.81 -14.87 -4.17
C LEU A 253 16.74 -15.94 -4.75
N ALA A 254 16.48 -17.22 -4.54
CA ALA A 254 17.28 -18.29 -5.14
C ALA A 254 17.32 -18.22 -6.69
N ARG A 255 16.28 -17.66 -7.32
CA ARG A 255 16.25 -17.34 -8.76
C ARG A 255 17.10 -16.11 -9.12
N VAL A 256 17.22 -15.13 -8.24
CA VAL A 256 18.14 -13.99 -8.40
C VAL A 256 19.58 -14.44 -8.22
N ASP A 257 19.84 -15.30 -7.23
CA ASP A 257 21.16 -15.82 -6.91
C ASP A 257 21.75 -16.71 -8.02
N SER A 258 20.89 -17.30 -8.86
CA SER A 258 21.27 -18.09 -10.04
C SER A 258 21.51 -17.28 -11.32
N GLN A 259 21.31 -15.96 -11.30
CA GLN A 259 21.65 -15.05 -12.41
C GLN A 259 23.17 -14.81 -12.49
N GLY A 260 23.60 -14.02 -13.49
CA GLY A 260 24.98 -13.55 -13.56
C GLY A 260 25.37 -12.74 -12.33
N MET A 261 26.66 -12.76 -11.95
CA MET A 261 27.13 -12.07 -10.74
C MET A 261 26.76 -10.57 -10.71
N TYR A 262 26.77 -9.91 -11.88
CA TYR A 262 26.40 -8.51 -12.05
C TYR A 262 24.91 -8.27 -11.80
N ASP A 263 24.03 -9.03 -12.48
CA ASP A 263 22.57 -8.91 -12.32
C ASP A 263 22.14 -9.20 -10.88
N ARG A 264 22.75 -10.23 -10.26
CA ARG A 264 22.52 -10.55 -8.85
C ARG A 264 22.92 -9.38 -7.96
N ASP A 265 24.15 -8.86 -8.07
CA ASP A 265 24.59 -7.73 -7.24
C ASP A 265 23.65 -6.52 -7.39
N LEU A 266 23.31 -6.16 -8.63
CA LEU A 266 22.39 -5.06 -8.92
C LEU A 266 21.00 -5.31 -8.32
N ALA A 267 20.45 -6.52 -8.39
CA ALA A 267 19.16 -6.86 -7.78
C ALA A 267 19.19 -6.60 -6.27
N TYR A 268 20.22 -7.06 -5.55
CA TYR A 268 20.36 -6.82 -4.12
C TYR A 268 20.59 -5.34 -3.80
N ARG A 269 21.36 -4.60 -4.62
CA ARG A 269 21.50 -3.14 -4.48
C ARG A 269 20.15 -2.44 -4.63
N VAL A 270 19.34 -2.78 -5.63
CA VAL A 270 17.96 -2.27 -5.79
C VAL A 270 17.08 -2.65 -4.60
N TYR A 271 17.04 -3.90 -4.18
CA TYR A 271 16.25 -4.34 -3.01
C TYR A 271 16.65 -3.55 -1.76
N SER A 272 17.93 -3.32 -1.55
CA SER A 272 18.42 -2.62 -0.36
C SER A 272 18.05 -1.13 -0.36
N TRP A 273 18.15 -0.44 -1.50
CA TRP A 273 17.66 0.94 -1.62
C TRP A 273 16.14 1.04 -1.45
N VAL A 274 15.36 0.16 -2.08
CA VAL A 274 13.90 0.17 -1.99
C VAL A 274 13.42 -0.19 -0.58
N ALA A 275 14.13 -1.06 0.15
CA ALA A 275 13.79 -1.48 1.50
C ALA A 275 14.23 -0.51 2.60
N PHE A 276 15.37 0.17 2.46
CA PHE A 276 15.99 0.90 3.57
C PHE A 276 16.18 2.40 3.35
N ALA A 277 15.73 2.96 2.22
CA ALA A 277 15.57 4.40 2.08
C ALA A 277 14.47 4.94 3.01
N THR A 278 14.66 6.16 3.52
CA THR A 278 13.73 6.83 4.46
C THR A 278 12.36 7.16 3.87
N ARG A 279 12.24 7.13 2.54
CA ARG A 279 11.01 7.37 1.76
C ARG A 279 11.12 6.65 0.41
N PRO A 280 10.02 6.49 -0.36
CA PRO A 280 10.09 6.08 -1.75
C PRO A 280 11.08 6.94 -2.55
N LEU A 281 11.91 6.27 -3.34
CA LEU A 281 12.79 6.91 -4.31
C LEU A 281 12.07 6.97 -5.66
N THR A 282 12.26 8.06 -6.40
CA THR A 282 11.87 8.10 -7.82
C THR A 282 12.74 7.15 -8.63
N VAL A 283 12.30 6.75 -9.82
CA VAL A 283 13.14 5.98 -10.76
C VAL A 283 14.47 6.69 -11.00
N LEU A 284 14.44 8.01 -11.17
CA LEU A 284 15.63 8.83 -11.36
C LEU A 284 16.54 8.82 -10.12
N GLU A 285 15.98 9.08 -8.92
CA GLU A 285 16.75 9.05 -7.67
C GLU A 285 17.44 7.70 -7.44
N LEU A 286 16.77 6.58 -7.75
CA LEU A 286 17.36 5.25 -7.67
C LEU A 286 18.47 5.04 -8.70
N ARG A 287 18.31 5.48 -9.95
CA ARG A 287 19.36 5.40 -11.00
C ARG A 287 20.64 6.08 -10.53
N TYR A 288 20.54 7.30 -10.00
CA TYR A 288 21.68 8.03 -9.43
C TYR A 288 22.26 7.31 -8.20
N ALA A 289 21.42 6.84 -7.27
CA ALA A 289 21.87 6.11 -6.07
C ALA A 289 22.60 4.78 -6.38
N LEU A 290 22.36 4.19 -7.56
CA LEU A 290 23.07 3.02 -8.07
C LEU A 290 24.32 3.36 -8.91
N ALA A 291 24.39 4.55 -9.49
CA ALA A 291 25.54 5.02 -10.28
C ALA A 291 26.65 5.68 -9.42
N VAL A 292 26.37 6.05 -8.16
CA VAL A 292 27.36 6.62 -7.25
C VAL A 292 28.35 5.57 -6.75
N GLU A 293 29.63 5.79 -7.05
CA GLU A 293 30.74 4.97 -6.57
C GLU A 293 31.45 5.63 -5.37
N PRO A 294 31.44 5.01 -4.16
CA PRO A 294 31.98 5.65 -2.96
C PRO A 294 33.47 6.03 -3.08
N GLY A 295 33.77 7.32 -2.89
CA GLY A 295 35.14 7.88 -2.99
C GLY A 295 35.46 8.57 -4.32
N THR A 296 34.54 8.59 -5.27
CA THR A 296 34.62 9.45 -6.47
C THR A 296 34.28 10.92 -6.15
N LYS A 297 34.58 11.83 -7.08
CA LYS A 297 34.29 13.28 -6.98
C LYS A 297 33.29 13.81 -8.01
N ALA A 298 32.89 12.96 -8.94
CA ALA A 298 31.90 13.29 -9.96
C ALA A 298 31.16 11.99 -10.30
N LEU A 299 29.93 12.14 -10.79
CA LEU A 299 29.18 11.02 -11.32
C LEU A 299 29.74 10.63 -12.70
N ASP A 300 30.03 9.35 -12.91
CA ASP A 300 30.29 8.81 -14.23
C ASP A 300 28.95 8.62 -14.98
N PRO A 301 28.71 9.33 -16.12
CA PRO A 301 27.49 9.12 -16.90
C PRO A 301 27.36 7.70 -17.45
N ASP A 302 28.46 7.00 -17.69
CA ASP A 302 28.45 5.62 -18.24
C ASP A 302 27.99 4.59 -17.19
N ASN A 303 27.90 4.98 -15.90
CA ASN A 303 27.36 4.15 -14.82
C ASN A 303 25.84 4.36 -14.58
N LEU A 304 25.19 5.26 -15.33
CA LEU A 304 23.74 5.46 -15.26
C LEU A 304 23.00 4.41 -16.10
N PHE A 305 22.34 3.48 -15.42
CA PHE A 305 21.41 2.51 -16.02
C PHE A 305 20.33 3.19 -16.88
N ASP A 306 19.91 2.57 -17.98
CA ASP A 306 18.78 3.03 -18.81
C ASP A 306 17.41 2.88 -18.10
N ASP A 307 16.43 3.68 -18.50
CA ASP A 307 15.07 3.64 -17.92
C ASP A 307 14.36 2.29 -18.11
N ASP A 308 14.62 1.58 -19.22
CA ASP A 308 14.04 0.26 -19.51
C ASP A 308 14.76 -0.89 -18.76
N PHE A 309 15.97 -0.67 -18.24
CA PHE A 309 16.86 -1.74 -17.76
C PHE A 309 16.37 -2.42 -16.47
N LEU A 310 15.62 -1.68 -15.66
CA LEU A 310 15.31 -2.09 -14.29
C LEU A 310 14.37 -3.30 -14.21
N GLY A 311 13.48 -3.51 -15.18
CA GLY A 311 12.34 -4.43 -15.07
C GLY A 311 12.62 -5.95 -15.08
N SER A 312 13.80 -6.40 -15.47
CA SER A 312 14.15 -7.84 -15.55
C SER A 312 14.95 -8.35 -14.34
N VAL A 313 15.85 -7.51 -13.83
CA VAL A 313 16.91 -7.90 -12.88
C VAL A 313 16.33 -8.33 -11.52
N TYR A 314 15.41 -7.54 -10.97
CA TYR A 314 14.81 -7.75 -9.64
C TYR A 314 13.62 -8.73 -9.61
N ALA A 315 13.54 -9.64 -10.59
CA ALA A 315 12.67 -10.82 -10.56
C ALA A 315 11.16 -10.55 -10.24
N GLY A 316 10.64 -9.38 -10.64
CA GLY A 316 9.24 -8.98 -10.41
C GLY A 316 8.89 -8.51 -8.98
N LEU A 317 9.84 -8.50 -8.04
CA LEU A 317 9.58 -8.07 -6.66
C LEU A 317 9.47 -6.55 -6.51
N VAL A 318 10.18 -5.79 -7.35
CA VAL A 318 10.09 -4.33 -7.40
C VAL A 318 9.21 -3.91 -8.57
N ILE A 319 8.48 -2.82 -8.39
CA ILE A 319 7.62 -2.21 -9.38
C ILE A 319 7.81 -0.70 -9.40
N THR A 320 7.61 -0.14 -10.58
CA THR A 320 7.34 1.28 -10.75
C THR A 320 5.83 1.52 -10.57
N GLU A 321 5.46 2.51 -9.76
CA GLU A 321 4.10 3.09 -9.75
C GLU A 321 4.15 4.55 -10.20
N SER A 322 3.28 4.89 -11.16
CA SER A 322 3.08 6.25 -11.62
C SER A 322 2.26 7.03 -10.59
N ALA A 323 2.91 7.86 -9.78
CA ALA A 323 2.24 8.64 -8.75
C ALA A 323 1.41 9.78 -9.38
N PHE A 324 0.09 9.58 -9.50
CA PHE A 324 -0.84 10.59 -9.98
C PHE A 324 -0.84 11.82 -9.05
N GLY A 325 -0.26 12.93 -9.55
CA GLY A 325 -0.18 14.20 -8.81
C GLY A 325 1.08 14.40 -7.97
N GLN A 326 2.12 13.57 -8.11
CA GLN A 326 3.46 13.93 -7.61
C GLN A 326 4.29 14.61 -8.70
N GLU A 327 4.85 15.78 -8.40
CA GLU A 327 5.70 16.55 -9.32
C GLU A 327 7.02 15.85 -9.68
N LYS A 328 7.46 14.87 -8.88
CA LYS A 328 8.78 14.24 -8.98
C LYS A 328 8.84 12.99 -9.87
N GLY A 329 7.74 12.65 -10.55
CA GLY A 329 7.69 11.49 -11.45
C GLY A 329 7.44 10.15 -10.75
N PRO A 330 7.62 9.02 -11.46
CA PRO A 330 7.27 7.70 -10.95
C PRO A 330 8.23 7.20 -9.86
N VAL A 331 7.70 6.43 -8.90
CA VAL A 331 8.45 5.91 -7.74
C VAL A 331 8.64 4.40 -7.79
N MET A 332 9.77 3.95 -7.25
CA MET A 332 10.10 2.53 -7.07
C MET A 332 9.66 2.03 -5.70
N ARG A 333 9.03 0.86 -5.68
CA ARG A 333 8.55 0.19 -4.46
C ARG A 333 8.46 -1.31 -4.66
N PHE A 334 8.25 -2.06 -3.59
CA PHE A 334 7.93 -3.47 -3.71
C PHE A 334 6.52 -3.70 -4.27
N VAL A 335 6.32 -4.86 -4.89
CA VAL A 335 5.02 -5.32 -5.41
C VAL A 335 3.96 -5.46 -4.30
N HIS A 336 4.38 -5.64 -3.04
CA HIS A 336 3.53 -5.61 -1.84
C HIS A 336 4.37 -5.32 -0.59
N TYR A 337 3.76 -4.71 0.43
CA TYR A 337 4.35 -4.54 1.76
C TYR A 337 4.97 -5.82 2.39
N THR A 338 4.43 -7.02 2.17
CA THR A 338 5.05 -8.23 2.76
C THR A 338 6.45 -8.53 2.22
N THR A 339 6.84 -7.95 1.07
CA THR A 339 8.22 -8.02 0.55
C THR A 339 9.15 -7.09 1.34
N GLN A 340 8.65 -5.92 1.76
CA GLN A 340 9.35 -5.01 2.68
C GLN A 340 9.62 -5.71 4.00
N GLU A 341 8.60 -6.34 4.61
CA GLU A 341 8.74 -7.06 5.89
C GLU A 341 9.74 -8.22 5.79
N TYR A 342 9.73 -8.97 4.69
CA TYR A 342 10.68 -10.04 4.42
C TYR A 342 12.13 -9.54 4.37
N PHE A 343 12.41 -8.46 3.61
CA PHE A 343 13.76 -7.89 3.58
C PHE A 343 14.16 -7.21 4.91
N ALA A 344 13.22 -6.57 5.61
CA ALA A 344 13.47 -5.93 6.90
C ALA A 344 13.82 -6.96 7.99
N SER A 345 13.06 -8.06 8.08
CA SER A 345 13.32 -9.15 9.03
C SER A 345 14.65 -9.88 8.77
N ARG A 346 15.08 -9.97 7.50
CA ARG A 346 16.37 -10.54 7.09
C ARG A 346 17.51 -9.51 6.93
N ARG A 347 17.33 -8.27 7.40
CA ARG A 347 18.31 -7.18 7.22
C ARG A 347 19.72 -7.56 7.69
N GLY A 348 19.86 -8.21 8.85
CA GLY A 348 21.16 -8.60 9.40
C GLY A 348 21.88 -9.70 8.62
N GLU A 349 21.13 -10.52 7.88
CA GLU A 349 21.64 -11.62 7.06
C GLU A 349 22.00 -11.13 5.64
N LEU A 350 21.04 -10.47 4.98
CA LEU A 350 21.16 -10.09 3.56
C LEU A 350 21.87 -8.75 3.36
N PHE A 351 21.78 -7.83 4.33
CA PHE A 351 22.24 -6.45 4.18
C PHE A 351 22.91 -5.88 5.46
N PRO A 352 23.91 -6.57 6.06
CA PRO A 352 24.46 -6.22 7.38
C PRO A 352 24.96 -4.77 7.50
N TYR A 353 25.55 -4.23 6.43
CA TYR A 353 26.15 -2.88 6.42
C TYR A 353 25.28 -1.80 5.78
N ILE A 354 24.00 -2.05 5.48
CA ILE A 354 23.20 -1.19 4.58
C ILE A 354 23.11 0.29 4.99
N GLN A 355 23.04 0.58 6.28
CA GLN A 355 22.99 1.97 6.75
C GLN A 355 24.30 2.70 6.46
N GLU A 356 25.44 2.01 6.57
CA GLU A 356 26.74 2.56 6.15
C GLU A 356 26.81 2.72 4.63
N THR A 357 26.36 1.72 3.86
CA THR A 357 26.34 1.76 2.39
C THR A 357 25.52 2.95 1.86
N ILE A 358 24.28 3.12 2.34
CA ILE A 358 23.41 4.24 1.98
C ILE A 358 24.03 5.57 2.41
N THR A 359 24.53 5.66 3.65
CA THR A 359 25.14 6.90 4.16
C THR A 359 26.37 7.30 3.34
N ARG A 360 27.25 6.34 3.00
CA ARG A 360 28.45 6.59 2.19
C ARG A 360 28.09 7.01 0.77
N ALA A 361 27.08 6.41 0.14
CA ALA A 361 26.60 6.83 -1.18
C ALA A 361 26.03 8.26 -1.15
N CYS A 362 25.14 8.58 -0.20
CA CYS A 362 24.60 9.92 -0.02
C CYS A 362 25.69 10.98 0.24
N LEU A 363 26.65 10.70 1.14
CA LEU A 363 27.77 11.61 1.42
C LEU A 363 28.69 11.81 0.21
N THR A 364 28.93 10.75 -0.57
CA THR A 364 29.74 10.83 -1.80
C THR A 364 29.05 11.72 -2.84
N TYR A 365 27.75 11.50 -3.09
CA TYR A 365 26.96 12.32 -4.01
C TYR A 365 26.89 13.81 -3.60
N LEU A 366 26.76 14.09 -2.30
CA LEU A 366 26.79 15.44 -1.75
C LEU A 366 28.18 16.11 -1.79
N SER A 367 29.22 15.34 -2.13
CA SER A 367 30.61 15.79 -2.26
C SER A 367 31.07 15.88 -3.72
N PHE A 368 30.15 15.78 -4.68
CA PHE A 368 30.45 15.99 -6.10
C PHE A 368 30.59 17.49 -6.42
N ASP A 369 31.57 17.81 -7.28
CA ASP A 369 31.94 19.18 -7.69
C ASP A 369 30.94 19.81 -8.70
#